data_AF-A0A7S2YVB2-F1
#
_entry.id   AF-A0A7S2YVB2-F1
#
_cell.length_a   1.000
_cell.length_b   1.000
_cell.length_c   1.000
_cell.angle_alpha   90.00
_cell.angle_beta   90.00
_cell.angle_gamma   90.00
#
_symmetry.space_group_name_H-M   'P 1'
#
loop_
_entity.id
_entity.type
_entity.pdbx_description
1 polymer ?
#
loop_
_entity_poly.entity_id
_entity_poly.type
_entity_poly.pdbx_seq_one_letter_code
_entity_poly.pdbx_strand_id
1 'polypeptide(L)'
;ERVLRMWAEDVGVPVRERSLPFSAVRALSPEAFVRDILADKLGASAAVCGANYRFGHRAAGDADTLVTLGTERGVDVAVEDLVEDDAVVDADVVSSSRVRSCLDEGDVELVHKLLARPHRGVVHVQHVDNARWRVCKRANILPADGAYRVRVATAHDEEQVAHH
;
A
#
# COMPACT_ATOMS: atom_id res chain seq x y z
N GLU A 1 -4.90 5.14 -7.59
CA GLU A 1 -5.08 5.09 -9.07
C GLU A 1 -3.89 4.52 -9.83
N ARG A 2 -2.65 5.04 -9.68
CA ARG A 2 -1.48 4.59 -10.48
C ARG A 2 -1.21 3.07 -10.45
N VAL A 3 -1.21 2.45 -9.26
CA VAL A 3 -0.93 1.00 -9.14
C VAL A 3 -1.99 0.17 -9.88
N LEU A 4 -3.26 0.58 -9.79
CA LEU A 4 -4.36 -0.09 -10.49
C LEU A 4 -4.25 0.07 -12.01
N ARG A 5 -3.77 1.23 -12.49
CA ARG A 5 -3.52 1.47 -13.92
C ARG A 5 -2.37 0.59 -14.44
N MET A 6 -1.24 0.57 -13.72
CA MET A 6 -0.09 -0.28 -14.05
C MET A 6 -0.51 -1.76 -14.13
N TRP A 7 -1.26 -2.24 -13.14
CA TRP A 7 -1.77 -3.63 -13.18
C TRP A 7 -2.80 -3.87 -14.29
N ALA A 8 -3.64 -2.89 -14.61
CA ALA A 8 -4.59 -3.03 -15.71
C ALA A 8 -3.88 -3.12 -17.08
N GLU A 9 -2.76 -2.42 -17.25
CA GLU A 9 -1.89 -2.52 -18.43
C GLU A 9 -1.21 -3.88 -18.50
N ASP A 10 -0.63 -4.35 -17.38
CA ASP A 10 0.08 -5.64 -17.33
C ASP A 10 -0.86 -6.84 -17.54
N VAL A 11 -2.06 -6.83 -16.94
CA VAL A 11 -3.02 -7.95 -17.01
C VAL A 11 -3.94 -7.82 -18.23
N GLY A 12 -4.00 -6.66 -18.87
CA GLY A 12 -4.83 -6.39 -20.05
C GLY A 12 -6.33 -6.37 -19.77
N VAL A 13 -6.75 -6.27 -18.50
CA VAL A 13 -8.15 -6.17 -18.08
C VAL A 13 -8.35 -5.08 -17.03
N PRO A 14 -9.54 -4.46 -16.93
CA PRO A 14 -9.80 -3.42 -15.94
C PRO A 14 -9.70 -3.96 -14.50
N VAL A 15 -8.77 -3.43 -13.73
CA VAL A 15 -8.66 -3.71 -12.29
C VAL A 15 -9.67 -2.87 -11.52
N ARG A 16 -10.43 -3.50 -10.62
CA ARG A 16 -11.42 -2.83 -9.76
C ARG A 16 -10.99 -2.87 -8.32
N GLU A 17 -10.90 -1.70 -7.70
CA GLU A 17 -10.71 -1.58 -6.25
C GLU A 17 -12.03 -1.82 -5.51
N ARG A 18 -11.97 -2.59 -4.42
CA ARG A 18 -13.08 -2.79 -3.50
C ARG A 18 -12.60 -2.43 -2.09
N SER A 19 -13.27 -1.46 -1.47
CA SER A 19 -13.04 -1.13 -0.06
C SER A 19 -14.06 -1.85 0.81
N LEU A 20 -13.56 -2.60 1.80
CA LEU A 20 -14.37 -3.27 2.81
C LEU A 20 -14.11 -2.58 4.15
N PRO A 21 -15.14 -1.98 4.77
CA PRO A 21 -14.99 -1.39 6.10
C PRO A 21 -14.54 -2.46 7.10
N PHE A 22 -13.45 -2.20 7.84
CA PHE A 22 -12.94 -3.15 8.82
C PHE A 22 -13.99 -3.56 9.87
N SER A 23 -14.89 -2.64 10.22
CA SER A 23 -16.03 -2.91 11.12
C SER A 23 -16.95 -4.03 10.62
N ALA A 24 -17.06 -4.23 9.31
CA ALA A 24 -17.90 -5.26 8.71
C ALA A 24 -17.28 -6.66 8.79
N VAL A 25 -15.96 -6.77 8.98
CA VAL A 25 -15.23 -8.05 8.92
C VAL A 25 -14.51 -8.41 10.22
N ARG A 26 -14.28 -7.46 11.14
CA ARG A 26 -13.47 -7.64 12.37
C ARG A 26 -13.98 -8.71 13.35
N ALA A 27 -15.25 -9.09 13.25
CA ALA A 27 -15.90 -10.05 14.15
C ALA A 27 -16.07 -11.43 13.50
N LEU A 28 -15.75 -11.56 12.21
CA LEU A 28 -15.86 -12.83 11.51
C LEU A 28 -14.75 -13.78 11.96
N SER A 29 -15.07 -15.06 12.15
CA SER A 29 -14.02 -16.07 12.25
C SER A 29 -13.26 -16.19 10.92
N PRO A 30 -12.06 -16.79 10.90
CA PRO A 30 -11.36 -17.07 9.64
C PRO A 30 -12.24 -17.79 8.62
N GLU A 31 -12.98 -18.81 9.03
CA GLU A 31 -13.89 -19.60 8.19
C GLU A 31 -15.02 -18.76 7.62
N ALA A 32 -15.64 -17.92 8.46
CA ALA A 32 -16.71 -17.02 8.03
C ALA A 32 -16.17 -15.96 7.06
N PHE A 33 -14.96 -15.45 7.27
CA PHE A 33 -14.35 -14.51 6.34
C PHE A 33 -14.11 -15.14 4.96
N VAL A 34 -13.52 -16.34 4.91
CA VAL A 34 -13.26 -17.01 3.62
C VAL A 34 -14.57 -17.36 2.91
N ARG A 35 -15.55 -17.93 3.62
CA ARG A 35 -16.85 -18.29 3.06
C ARG A 35 -17.64 -17.06 2.62
N ASP A 36 -17.96 -16.18 3.57
CA ASP A 36 -18.94 -15.11 3.33
C ASP A 36 -18.37 -13.96 2.49
N ILE A 37 -17.05 -13.70 2.60
CA ILE A 37 -16.42 -12.57 1.91
C ILE A 37 -15.75 -13.02 0.63
N LEU A 38 -14.80 -13.97 0.69
CA LEU A 38 -14.00 -14.32 -0.48
C LEU A 38 -14.81 -15.15 -1.49
N ALA A 39 -15.41 -16.25 -1.05
CA ALA A 39 -16.16 -17.13 -1.93
C ALA A 39 -17.51 -16.54 -2.33
N ASP A 40 -18.37 -16.19 -1.36
CA ASP A 40 -19.76 -15.84 -1.67
C ASP A 40 -19.92 -14.40 -2.19
N LYS A 41 -19.35 -13.42 -1.49
CA LYS A 41 -19.56 -12.00 -1.82
C LYS A 41 -18.66 -11.52 -2.96
N LEU A 42 -17.40 -11.93 -2.98
CA LEU A 42 -16.45 -11.53 -4.02
C LEU A 42 -16.43 -12.49 -5.21
N GLY A 43 -16.87 -13.75 -5.04
CA GLY A 43 -16.76 -14.76 -6.09
C GLY A 43 -15.32 -15.04 -6.47
N ALA A 44 -14.39 -14.97 -5.51
CA ALA A 44 -12.96 -15.10 -5.79
C ALA A 44 -12.63 -16.54 -6.19
N SER A 45 -12.03 -16.73 -7.36
CA SER A 45 -11.44 -18.01 -7.75
C SER A 45 -10.01 -18.18 -7.25
N ALA A 46 -9.33 -17.06 -6.97
CA ALA A 46 -8.00 -17.05 -6.40
C ALA A 46 -7.80 -15.84 -5.48
N ALA A 47 -6.86 -15.96 -4.55
CA ALA A 47 -6.42 -14.89 -3.66
C ALA A 47 -4.88 -14.89 -3.53
N VAL A 48 -4.29 -13.72 -3.34
CA VAL A 48 -2.86 -13.56 -3.10
C VAL A 48 -2.69 -12.78 -1.81
N CYS A 49 -1.81 -13.24 -0.91
CA CYS A 49 -1.48 -12.54 0.33
C CYS A 49 0.02 -12.66 0.65
N GLY A 50 0.52 -11.78 1.52
CA GLY A 50 1.90 -11.90 2.00
C GLY A 50 2.02 -12.91 3.14
N ALA A 51 3.20 -13.49 3.35
CA ALA A 51 3.48 -14.48 4.40
C ALA A 51 3.12 -14.00 5.83
N ASN A 52 3.14 -12.69 6.08
CA ASN A 52 2.78 -12.10 7.37
C ASN A 52 1.28 -11.73 7.49
N TYR A 53 0.44 -12.18 6.56
CA TYR A 53 -0.99 -11.84 6.56
C TYR A 53 -1.70 -12.47 7.76
N ARG A 54 -2.53 -11.65 8.44
CA ARG A 54 -3.40 -12.09 9.54
C ARG A 54 -4.82 -11.59 9.33
N PHE A 55 -5.79 -12.44 9.64
CA PHE A 55 -7.21 -12.13 9.44
C PHE A 55 -8.12 -12.85 10.45
N GLY A 56 -9.43 -12.60 10.33
CA GLY A 56 -10.43 -13.12 11.25
C GLY A 56 -10.40 -12.41 12.62
N HIS A 57 -11.35 -12.80 13.47
CA HIS A 57 -11.55 -12.17 14.77
C HIS A 57 -10.28 -12.33 15.62
N ARG A 58 -9.78 -11.20 16.12
CA ARG A 58 -8.52 -11.13 16.89
C ARG A 58 -7.31 -11.71 16.15
N ALA A 59 -7.28 -11.58 14.82
CA ALA A 59 -6.20 -12.07 13.98
C ALA A 59 -5.96 -13.59 14.15
N ALA A 60 -7.03 -14.36 14.39
CA ALA A 60 -6.95 -15.80 14.66
C ALA A 60 -6.41 -16.62 13.48
N GLY A 61 -6.60 -16.16 12.23
CA GLY A 61 -6.07 -16.83 11.04
C GLY A 61 -4.79 -16.17 10.48
N ASP A 62 -3.98 -16.98 9.82
CA ASP A 62 -2.77 -16.63 9.04
C ASP A 62 -2.85 -17.09 7.59
N ALA A 63 -1.79 -16.84 6.82
CA ALA A 63 -1.65 -17.31 5.44
C ALA A 63 -1.93 -18.83 5.29
N ASP A 64 -1.41 -19.69 6.18
CA ASP A 64 -1.66 -21.13 6.12
C ASP A 64 -3.13 -21.47 6.37
N THR A 65 -3.75 -20.79 7.34
CA THR A 65 -5.20 -20.88 7.58
C THR A 65 -5.99 -20.45 6.33
N LEU A 66 -5.55 -19.39 5.65
CA LEU A 66 -6.20 -18.90 4.43
C LEU A 66 -6.10 -19.92 3.29
N VAL A 67 -4.92 -20.52 3.08
CA VAL A 67 -4.71 -21.59 2.10
C VAL A 67 -5.65 -22.75 2.37
N THR A 68 -5.64 -23.26 3.61
CA THR A 68 -6.46 -24.41 4.02
C THR A 68 -7.94 -24.16 3.76
N LEU A 69 -8.48 -23.05 4.27
CA LEU A 69 -9.89 -22.72 4.14
C LEU A 69 -10.28 -22.31 2.72
N GLY A 70 -9.35 -21.70 1.98
CA GLY A 70 -9.54 -21.34 0.58
C GLY A 70 -9.72 -22.57 -0.30
N THR A 71 -8.82 -23.55 -0.16
CA THR A 71 -8.87 -24.82 -0.92
C THR A 71 -10.19 -25.56 -0.69
N GLU A 72 -10.68 -25.62 0.56
CA GLU A 72 -11.99 -26.22 0.88
C GLU A 72 -13.18 -25.55 0.17
N ARG A 73 -13.00 -24.31 -0.29
CA ARG A 73 -14.04 -23.48 -0.92
C ARG A 73 -13.78 -23.21 -2.40
N GLY A 74 -12.77 -23.84 -2.99
CA GLY A 74 -12.41 -23.63 -4.41
C GLY A 74 -11.79 -22.26 -4.68
N VAL A 75 -11.11 -21.69 -3.68
CA VAL A 75 -10.31 -20.47 -3.81
C VAL A 75 -8.84 -20.84 -3.75
N ASP A 76 -8.13 -20.69 -4.87
CA ASP A 76 -6.69 -20.95 -4.93
C ASP A 76 -5.93 -19.81 -4.23
N VAL A 77 -5.06 -20.12 -3.27
CA VAL A 77 -4.35 -19.10 -2.49
C VAL A 77 -2.85 -19.17 -2.78
N ALA A 78 -2.29 -18.07 -3.26
CA ALA A 78 -0.86 -17.86 -3.35
C ALA A 78 -0.36 -17.02 -2.18
N VAL A 79 0.72 -17.48 -1.54
CA VAL A 79 1.38 -16.78 -0.43
C VAL A 79 2.72 -16.28 -0.96
N GLU A 80 2.91 -14.97 -0.93
CA GLU A 80 4.13 -14.31 -1.37
C GLU A 80 5.05 -14.05 -0.17
N ASP A 81 6.32 -14.35 -0.35
CA ASP A 81 7.35 -14.07 0.65
C ASP A 81 7.54 -12.57 0.85
N LEU A 82 8.11 -12.23 2.00
CA LEU A 82 8.43 -10.85 2.32
C LEU A 82 9.62 -10.39 1.47
N VAL A 83 9.50 -9.22 0.85
CA VAL A 83 10.59 -8.64 0.06
C VAL A 83 11.71 -8.21 1.00
N GLU A 84 12.89 -8.78 0.77
CA GLU A 84 14.13 -8.42 1.47
C GLU A 84 14.85 -7.29 0.73
N ASP A 85 15.60 -6.49 1.49
CA ASP A 85 16.43 -5.42 0.94
C ASP A 85 17.84 -5.96 0.67
N ASP A 86 18.09 -6.38 -0.57
CA ASP A 86 19.38 -6.93 -1.03
C ASP A 86 20.57 -5.97 -0.85
N ALA A 87 20.32 -4.70 -0.54
CA ALA A 87 21.36 -3.66 -0.46
C ALA A 87 22.03 -3.55 0.92
N VAL A 88 21.57 -4.29 1.94
CA VAL A 88 22.10 -4.20 3.31
C VAL A 88 22.49 -5.59 3.82
N VAL A 89 23.70 -5.71 4.38
CA VAL A 89 24.14 -6.90 5.13
C VAL A 89 23.32 -6.93 6.43
N ASP A 90 22.56 -8.01 6.67
CA ASP A 90 21.36 -8.09 7.53
C ASP A 90 20.11 -7.47 6.87
N ALA A 91 19.64 -8.09 5.78
CA ALA A 91 18.51 -7.64 4.97
C ALA A 91 17.21 -7.58 5.79
N ASP A 92 16.88 -6.40 6.32
CA ASP A 92 15.61 -6.16 6.98
C ASP A 92 14.45 -6.13 5.97
N VAL A 93 13.35 -6.80 6.29
CA VAL A 93 12.13 -6.83 5.47
C VAL A 93 11.66 -5.42 5.09
N VAL A 94 11.37 -5.22 3.80
CA VAL A 94 10.72 -4.01 3.30
C VAL A 94 9.32 -3.93 3.91
N SER A 95 9.11 -2.98 4.82
CA SER A 95 7.85 -2.82 5.54
C SER A 95 7.43 -1.36 5.66
N SER A 96 6.12 -1.14 5.80
CA SER A 96 5.59 0.21 6.03
C SER A 96 6.10 0.84 7.33
N SER A 97 6.40 0.04 8.35
CA SER A 97 6.98 0.53 9.60
C SER A 97 8.38 1.07 9.38
N ARG A 98 9.24 0.32 8.66
CA ARG A 98 10.59 0.76 8.30
C ARG A 98 10.58 2.04 7.48
N VAL A 99 9.73 2.11 6.45
CA VAL A 99 9.56 3.34 5.65
C VAL A 99 9.17 4.54 6.52
N ARG A 100 8.28 4.37 7.51
CA ARG A 100 7.89 5.45 8.42
C ARG A 100 9.05 5.87 9.32
N SER A 101 9.80 4.93 9.89
CA SER A 101 10.98 5.24 10.70
C SER A 101 12.02 6.03 9.90
N CYS A 102 12.33 5.62 8.66
CA CYS A 102 13.27 6.35 7.82
C CYS A 102 12.76 7.77 7.47
N LEU A 103 11.44 7.94 7.27
CA LEU A 103 10.85 9.27 7.09
C LEU A 103 10.99 10.13 8.36
N ASP A 104 10.76 9.55 9.54
CA ASP A 104 10.90 10.22 10.84
C ASP A 104 12.35 10.60 11.16
N GLU A 105 13.32 9.90 10.58
CA GLU A 105 14.76 10.21 10.65
C GLU A 105 15.22 11.18 9.55
N GLY A 106 14.39 11.42 8.53
CA GLY A 106 14.73 12.25 7.37
C GLY A 106 15.58 11.55 6.31
N ASP A 107 15.80 10.23 6.41
CA ASP A 107 16.55 9.45 5.43
C ASP A 107 15.70 9.13 4.19
N VAL A 108 15.53 10.15 3.35
CA VAL A 108 14.77 10.05 2.10
C VAL A 108 15.47 9.17 1.05
N GLU A 109 16.78 9.00 1.13
CA GLU A 109 17.53 8.15 0.20
C GLU A 109 17.20 6.69 0.43
N LEU A 110 17.19 6.25 1.69
CA LEU A 110 16.76 4.91 2.04
C LEU A 110 15.27 4.69 1.73
N VAL A 111 14.41 5.66 2.01
CA VAL A 111 12.98 5.58 1.62
C VAL A 111 12.83 5.36 0.12
N HIS A 112 13.63 6.02 -0.72
CA HIS A 112 13.58 5.83 -2.17
C HIS A 112 13.95 4.41 -2.60
N LYS A 113 14.96 3.82 -1.96
CA LYS A 113 15.36 2.43 -2.18
C LYS A 113 14.23 1.47 -1.78
N LEU A 114 13.70 1.62 -0.56
CA LEU A 114 12.64 0.76 -0.02
C LEU A 114 11.34 0.83 -0.84
N LEU A 115 11.00 1.99 -1.39
CA LEU A 115 9.80 2.15 -2.22
C LEU A 115 10.04 1.84 -3.71
N ALA A 116 11.29 1.61 -4.11
CA ALA A 116 11.76 1.54 -5.49
C ALA A 116 11.34 2.78 -6.34
N ARG A 117 11.12 3.93 -5.70
CA ARG A 117 10.69 5.18 -6.34
C ARG A 117 10.86 6.39 -5.42
N PRO A 118 10.86 7.62 -5.97
CA PRO A 118 10.83 8.82 -5.16
C PRO A 118 9.61 8.89 -4.22
N HIS A 119 9.82 9.32 -2.98
CA HIS A 119 8.72 9.60 -2.05
C HIS A 119 7.95 10.83 -2.51
N ARG A 120 6.62 10.75 -2.52
CA ARG A 120 5.75 11.84 -2.99
C ARG A 120 4.96 12.40 -1.81
N GLY A 121 5.24 13.65 -1.43
CA GLY A 121 4.42 14.40 -0.48
C GLY A 121 3.33 15.19 -1.19
N VAL A 122 2.10 15.15 -0.66
CA VAL A 122 0.99 16.00 -1.13
C VAL A 122 0.62 16.96 -0.02
N VAL A 123 0.75 18.25 -0.33
CA VAL A 123 0.52 19.34 0.62
C VAL A 123 -0.40 20.39 0.05
N HIS A 124 -1.26 20.94 0.90
CA HIS A 124 -1.95 22.18 0.61
C HIS A 124 -1.11 23.33 1.15
N VAL A 125 -0.86 24.32 0.31
CA VAL A 125 -0.04 25.47 0.64
C VAL A 125 -0.85 26.75 0.57
N GLN A 126 -0.49 27.73 1.41
CA GLN A 126 -0.97 29.09 1.34
C GLN A 126 0.20 30.01 0.99
N HIS A 127 -0.02 30.93 0.05
CA HIS A 127 0.95 31.96 -0.28
C HIS A 127 1.11 32.92 0.92
N VAL A 128 2.36 33.20 1.29
CA VAL A 128 2.69 34.12 2.39
C VAL A 128 3.18 35.45 1.82
N ASP A 129 4.33 35.46 1.15
CA ASP A 129 4.94 36.60 0.45
C ASP A 129 6.16 36.11 -0.37
N ASN A 130 6.74 36.95 -1.24
CA ASN A 130 8.09 36.79 -1.83
C ASN A 130 8.55 35.34 -2.12
N ALA A 131 7.78 34.59 -2.90
CA ALA A 131 8.03 33.18 -3.27
C ALA A 131 8.09 32.18 -2.10
N ARG A 132 7.51 32.53 -0.94
CA ARG A 132 7.34 31.68 0.23
C ARG A 132 5.91 31.19 0.33
N TRP A 133 5.80 29.88 0.52
CA TRP A 133 4.53 29.20 0.79
C TRP A 133 4.59 28.52 2.15
N ARG A 134 3.46 28.50 2.85
CA ARG A 134 3.30 27.77 4.11
C ARG A 134 2.45 26.53 3.87
N VAL A 135 2.96 25.38 4.29
CA VAL A 135 2.17 24.14 4.32
C VAL A 135 1.08 24.29 5.37
N CYS A 136 -0.17 24.16 4.95
CA CYS A 136 -1.35 24.26 5.81
C CYS A 136 -1.96 22.90 6.11
N LYS A 137 -1.83 21.94 5.19
CA LYS A 137 -2.32 20.56 5.36
C LYS A 137 -1.41 19.59 4.64
N ARG A 138 -1.19 18.42 5.26
CA ARG A 138 -0.44 17.29 4.69
C ARG A 138 -1.43 16.16 4.42
N ALA A 139 -1.44 15.59 3.21
CA ALA A 139 -2.31 14.45 2.89
C ALA A 139 -1.65 13.11 3.23
N ASN A 140 -0.34 13.10 3.43
CA ASN A 140 0.46 11.93 3.80
C ASN A 140 1.69 12.33 4.63
N ILE A 141 2.42 11.32 5.12
CA ILE A 141 3.62 11.50 5.95
C ILE A 141 4.73 12.16 5.12
N LEU A 142 5.29 13.24 5.64
CA LEU A 142 6.46 13.91 5.09
C LEU A 142 7.70 13.51 5.89
N PRO A 143 8.90 13.62 5.30
CA PRO A 143 10.15 13.44 6.04
C PRO A 143 10.25 14.44 7.21
N ALA A 144 11.12 14.12 8.17
CA ALA A 144 11.50 14.99 9.28
C ALA A 144 11.88 16.41 8.81
N ASP A 145 11.71 17.39 9.69
CA ASP A 145 12.02 18.79 9.38
C ASP A 145 13.49 18.94 8.91
N GLY A 146 13.67 19.54 7.74
CA GLY A 146 14.98 19.63 7.09
C GLY A 146 14.90 20.28 5.71
N ALA A 147 16.04 20.39 5.04
CA ALA A 147 16.14 20.91 3.68
C ALA A 147 16.33 19.76 2.68
N TYR A 148 15.36 19.58 1.78
CA TYR A 148 15.37 18.50 0.79
C TYR A 148 15.28 19.05 -0.62
N ARG A 149 15.96 18.38 -1.56
CA ARG A 149 15.76 18.63 -2.99
C ARG A 149 14.49 17.93 -3.45
N VAL A 150 13.54 18.68 -3.97
CA VAL A 150 12.24 18.17 -4.42
C VAL A 150 11.94 18.60 -5.85
N ARG A 151 11.14 17.80 -6.56
CA ARG A 151 10.41 18.25 -7.74
C ARG A 151 8.99 18.61 -7.31
N VAL A 152 8.52 19.78 -7.71
CA VAL A 152 7.18 20.28 -7.36
C VAL A 152 6.34 20.33 -8.63
N ALA A 153 5.12 19.81 -8.55
CA ALA A 153 4.08 19.96 -9.55
C ALA A 153 2.82 20.49 -8.85
N THR A 154 2.10 21.40 -9.48
CA THR A 154 0.80 21.86 -8.97
C THR A 154 -0.30 20.95 -9.48
N ALA A 155 -1.46 20.94 -8.80
CA ALA A 155 -2.62 20.16 -9.25
C ALA A 155 -3.11 20.56 -10.65
N HIS A 156 -2.80 21.78 -11.12
CA HIS A 156 -3.10 22.21 -12.50
C HIS A 156 -2.11 21.63 -13.53
N ASP A 157 -0.91 21.22 -13.11
CA ASP A 157 0.10 20.66 -14.01
C ASP A 157 -0.13 19.16 -14.26
N GLU A 158 -0.74 18.42 -13.31
CA GLU A 158 -1.02 16.98 -13.46
C GLU A 158 -2.12 16.68 -14.51
N GLU A 159 -3.00 17.64 -14.83
CA GLU A 159 -3.96 17.51 -15.94
C GLU A 159 -3.29 17.58 -17.32
N GLN A 160 -2.16 18.28 -17.47
CA GLN A 160 -1.47 18.37 -18.77
C GLN A 160 -0.51 17.21 -19.03
N VAL A 161 0.07 16.59 -17.99
CA VAL A 161 1.00 15.46 -18.15
C VAL A 161 0.25 14.14 -18.43
N ALA A 162 -1.04 14.04 -18.09
CA ALA A 162 -1.87 12.87 -18.41
C ALA A 162 -2.25 12.76 -19.92
N HIS A 163 -1.87 13.75 -20.74
CA HIS A 163 -2.18 13.83 -22.17
C HIS A 163 -0.94 13.79 -23.09
N HIS A 164 0.19 13.25 -22.62
CA HIS A 164 1.36 12.98 -23.47
C HIS A 164 1.93 11.58 -23.27
#